data_AF-U7KGH6-F1
#
_entry.id   AF-U7KGH6-F1
#
_cell.length_a   1.000
_cell.length_b   1.000
_cell.length_c   1.000
_cell.angle_alpha   90.00
_cell.angle_beta   90.00
_cell.angle_gamma   90.00
#
_symmetry.space_group_name_H-M   'P 1'
#
loop_
_entity.id
_entity.type
_entity.pdbx_description
1 polymer ?
#
loop_
_entity_poly.entity_id
_entity_poly.type
_entity_poly.pdbx_seq_one_letter_code
_entity_poly.pdbx_strand_id
1 'polypeptide(L)'
;MQDIVSATRLQLMMFDRNMTKPHIEAAKRASQVLYNSVLNDLDEDKAGIGWMTDQINWKHSALIGEYLLSSISGVETALSTSALCNEKFRELELSQNMKIAHVQNSDRSARDPIPPELSTVFHSPNNELLHVFKDHSLISLAQALDRLAAVTVAVGGFKEKLLHTDCGRILDIAAKAHKNGKSGNTLRPGIFADVGTAGRQEQNNLLGLFLDWQRHGPEDWLPWLRQYRSTIVHRAPFVNWTAHTKGPHQNPGESVIRPFYLQPGWAESESMYRTARKGIQDLLLMQPAHTILSGLTESTAQYCHSVLRYANELWSKRRANPELIVQSAGMWPELESSSKLSFKGYSPNLKMAGNFLAINPDRVKRLKATQLLDRPADKWRS
;
A
#
# COMPACT_ATOMS: atom_id res chain seq x y z
N MET A 1 -36.73 2.50 -17.51
CA MET A 1 -35.92 3.25 -16.52
C MET A 1 -34.72 2.43 -16.01
N GLN A 2 -34.81 1.10 -15.88
CA GLN A 2 -33.66 0.22 -15.63
C GLN A 2 -32.60 0.21 -16.76
N ASP A 3 -33.03 0.35 -18.03
CA ASP A 3 -32.10 0.21 -19.19
C ASP A 3 -31.21 1.44 -19.46
N ILE A 4 -31.68 2.65 -19.16
CA ILE A 4 -30.90 3.89 -19.38
C ILE A 4 -29.83 4.07 -18.28
N VAL A 5 -30.12 3.60 -17.06
CA VAL A 5 -29.17 3.56 -15.94
C VAL A 5 -28.06 2.51 -16.21
N SER A 6 -28.39 1.41 -16.90
CA SER A 6 -27.44 0.36 -17.30
C SER A 6 -26.41 0.85 -18.33
N ALA A 7 -26.87 1.53 -19.40
CA ALA A 7 -25.99 1.99 -20.48
C ALA A 7 -25.03 3.11 -20.04
N THR A 8 -25.51 4.06 -19.22
CA THR A 8 -24.68 5.17 -18.69
C THR A 8 -23.68 4.66 -17.65
N ARG A 9 -24.05 3.64 -16.86
CA ARG A 9 -23.17 2.91 -15.94
C ARG A 9 -22.00 2.24 -16.66
N LEU A 10 -22.22 1.69 -17.85
CA LEU A 10 -21.17 1.05 -18.66
C LEU A 10 -20.19 2.07 -19.28
N GLN A 11 -20.67 3.18 -19.84
CA GLN A 11 -19.80 4.15 -20.54
C GLN A 11 -18.85 4.90 -19.61
N LEU A 12 -19.33 5.39 -18.45
CA LEU A 12 -18.47 6.06 -17.45
C LEU A 12 -17.48 5.09 -16.80
N MET A 13 -17.86 3.82 -16.62
CA MET A 13 -16.95 2.77 -16.15
C MET A 13 -15.86 2.47 -17.18
N MET A 14 -16.16 2.48 -18.48
CA MET A 14 -15.20 2.07 -19.51
C MET A 14 -14.09 3.11 -19.77
N PHE A 15 -14.39 4.41 -19.69
CA PHE A 15 -13.40 5.45 -20.01
C PHE A 15 -12.26 5.53 -18.99
N ASP A 16 -12.56 5.30 -17.71
CA ASP A 16 -11.59 5.44 -16.61
C ASP A 16 -10.97 4.08 -16.21
N ARG A 17 -11.71 2.97 -16.36
CA ARG A 17 -11.15 1.59 -16.23
C ARG A 17 -9.96 1.36 -17.16
N ASN A 18 -9.89 2.07 -18.28
CA ASN A 18 -8.81 1.90 -19.25
C ASN A 18 -7.53 2.68 -18.89
N MET A 19 -7.59 3.69 -18.02
CA MET A 19 -6.42 4.51 -17.66
C MET A 19 -5.66 4.02 -16.44
N THR A 20 -6.33 3.49 -15.40
CA THR A 20 -5.66 2.98 -14.17
C THR A 20 -5.11 1.56 -14.32
N LYS A 21 -5.75 0.72 -15.13
CA LYS A 21 -5.36 -0.68 -15.33
C LYS A 21 -3.95 -0.86 -15.89
N PRO A 22 -3.48 -0.08 -16.91
CA PRO A 22 -2.16 -0.28 -17.48
C PRO A 22 -1.03 -0.17 -16.46
N HIS A 23 -1.11 0.76 -15.52
CA HIS A 23 -0.05 1.03 -14.55
C HIS A 23 -0.09 0.04 -13.38
N ILE A 24 -1.29 -0.34 -12.91
CA ILE A 24 -1.43 -1.44 -11.96
C ILE A 24 -0.86 -2.73 -12.56
N GLU A 25 -1.21 -3.06 -13.81
CA GLU A 25 -0.68 -4.24 -14.50
C GLU A 25 0.83 -4.15 -14.75
N ALA A 26 1.38 -2.96 -15.00
CA ALA A 26 2.83 -2.76 -15.09
C ALA A 26 3.53 -3.03 -13.74
N ALA A 27 2.98 -2.51 -12.64
CA ALA A 27 3.50 -2.77 -11.30
C ALA A 27 3.40 -4.26 -10.92
N LYS A 28 2.28 -4.91 -11.24
CA LYS A 28 2.08 -6.36 -11.03
C LYS A 28 3.09 -7.18 -11.83
N ARG A 29 3.29 -6.87 -13.12
CA ARG A 29 4.32 -7.54 -13.93
C ARG A 29 5.71 -7.38 -13.33
N ALA A 30 6.09 -6.16 -12.92
CA ALA A 30 7.39 -5.93 -12.30
C ALA A 30 7.54 -6.67 -10.97
N SER A 31 6.48 -6.71 -10.16
CA SER A 31 6.39 -7.52 -8.93
C SER A 31 6.61 -9.00 -9.24
N GLN A 32 5.90 -9.55 -10.23
CA GLN A 32 6.02 -10.96 -10.60
C GLN A 32 7.41 -11.32 -11.14
N VAL A 33 8.04 -10.44 -11.92
CA VAL A 33 9.40 -10.64 -12.42
C VAL A 33 10.41 -10.70 -11.27
N LEU A 34 10.32 -9.78 -10.32
CA LEU A 34 11.17 -9.79 -9.12
C LEU A 34 10.87 -11.02 -8.26
N TYR A 35 9.58 -11.35 -8.03
CA TYR A 35 9.16 -12.51 -7.25
C TYR A 35 9.73 -13.80 -7.84
N ASN A 36 9.61 -14.00 -9.15
CA ASN A 36 10.14 -15.19 -9.82
C ASN A 36 11.67 -15.25 -9.73
N SER A 37 12.35 -14.12 -9.83
CA SER A 37 13.81 -14.05 -9.69
C SER A 37 14.25 -14.48 -8.29
N VAL A 38 13.60 -13.96 -7.24
CA VAL A 38 13.87 -14.34 -5.84
C VAL A 38 13.49 -15.80 -5.59
N LEU A 39 12.34 -16.26 -6.10
CA LEU A 39 11.85 -17.63 -5.94
C LEU A 39 12.79 -18.65 -6.59
N ASN A 40 13.41 -18.30 -7.71
CA ASN A 40 14.38 -19.15 -8.40
C ASN A 40 15.72 -19.22 -7.68
N ASP A 41 16.06 -18.21 -6.87
CA ASP A 41 17.28 -18.20 -6.06
C ASP A 41 17.08 -18.89 -4.69
N LEU A 42 15.87 -19.37 -4.37
CA LEU A 42 15.65 -20.23 -3.21
C LEU A 42 16.37 -21.56 -3.38
N ASP A 43 17.07 -21.97 -2.32
CA ASP A 43 17.90 -23.16 -2.25
C ASP A 43 17.39 -24.08 -1.11
N GLU A 44 16.88 -25.24 -1.48
CA GLU A 44 16.35 -26.23 -0.53
C GLU A 44 17.45 -26.89 0.30
N ASP A 45 18.71 -26.88 -0.13
CA ASP A 45 19.85 -27.51 0.55
C ASP A 45 20.60 -26.53 1.47
N LYS A 46 20.73 -25.26 1.05
CA LYS A 46 21.36 -24.19 1.85
C LYS A 46 20.41 -23.46 2.80
N ALA A 47 19.10 -23.63 2.60
CA ALA A 47 18.02 -22.88 3.22
C ALA A 47 18.01 -21.37 2.88
N GLY A 48 16.87 -20.88 2.39
CA GLY A 48 16.67 -19.50 1.99
C GLY A 48 17.25 -19.21 0.61
N ILE A 49 17.86 -18.04 0.45
CA ILE A 49 18.50 -17.63 -0.81
C ILE A 49 19.94 -18.15 -0.83
N GLY A 50 20.27 -19.04 -1.76
CA GLY A 50 21.50 -19.84 -1.71
C GLY A 50 22.78 -19.02 -1.62
N TRP A 51 22.87 -17.91 -2.36
CA TRP A 51 24.03 -17.01 -2.34
C TRP A 51 24.05 -16.03 -1.15
N MET A 52 22.92 -15.84 -0.44
CA MET A 52 22.86 -15.03 0.78
C MET A 52 23.24 -15.83 2.03
N THR A 53 23.00 -17.15 2.01
CA THR A 53 23.32 -18.03 3.14
C THR A 53 24.78 -17.96 3.56
N ASP A 54 25.68 -17.83 2.58
CA ASP A 54 27.11 -17.70 2.80
C ASP A 54 27.50 -16.37 3.49
N GLN A 55 26.59 -15.39 3.53
CA GLN A 55 26.81 -14.05 4.11
C GLN A 55 26.21 -13.90 5.51
N ILE A 56 25.00 -14.44 5.74
CA ILE A 56 24.19 -14.13 6.94
C ILE A 56 23.70 -15.35 7.71
N ASN A 57 24.22 -16.54 7.41
CA ASN A 57 23.74 -17.85 7.88
C ASN A 57 22.36 -18.27 7.34
N TRP A 58 22.12 -19.58 7.39
CA TRP A 58 20.97 -20.23 6.78
C TRP A 58 19.63 -19.80 7.40
N LYS A 59 19.58 -19.49 8.70
CA LYS A 59 18.33 -19.10 9.38
C LYS A 59 17.87 -17.72 8.94
N HIS A 60 18.79 -16.76 8.95
CA HIS A 60 18.46 -15.40 8.52
C HIS A 60 18.17 -15.38 7.02
N SER A 61 18.93 -16.15 6.22
CA SER A 61 18.66 -16.32 4.79
C SER A 61 17.26 -16.86 4.54
N ALA A 62 16.84 -17.92 5.25
CA ALA A 62 15.50 -18.50 5.14
C ALA A 62 14.40 -17.50 5.50
N LEU A 63 14.54 -16.79 6.62
CA LEU A 63 13.52 -15.85 7.10
C LEU A 63 13.42 -14.59 6.24
N ILE A 64 14.56 -14.03 5.84
CA ILE A 64 14.60 -12.86 4.95
C ILE A 64 14.07 -13.23 3.56
N GLY A 65 14.49 -14.37 3.00
CA GLY A 65 14.02 -14.83 1.69
C GLY A 65 12.50 -15.04 1.66
N GLU A 66 11.95 -15.69 2.70
CA GLU A 66 10.51 -15.89 2.81
C GLU A 66 9.74 -14.57 2.99
N TYR A 67 10.22 -13.71 3.89
CA TYR A 67 9.58 -12.42 4.12
C TYR A 67 9.65 -11.51 2.89
N LEU A 68 10.75 -11.55 2.13
CA LEU A 68 10.90 -10.83 0.88
C LEU A 68 9.86 -11.27 -0.16
N LEU A 69 9.68 -12.57 -0.38
CA LEU A 69 8.67 -13.10 -1.30
C LEU A 69 7.24 -12.71 -0.87
N SER A 70 6.95 -12.77 0.44
CA SER A 70 5.70 -12.28 1.01
C SER A 70 5.51 -10.77 0.81
N SER A 71 6.56 -9.99 0.94
CA SER A 71 6.50 -8.53 0.75
C SER A 71 6.25 -8.17 -0.71
N ILE A 72 6.95 -8.82 -1.66
CA ILE A 72 6.78 -8.59 -3.11
C ILE A 72 5.34 -8.91 -3.53
N SER A 73 4.87 -10.13 -3.29
CA SER A 73 3.49 -10.54 -3.61
C SER A 73 2.43 -9.70 -2.88
N GLY A 74 2.77 -9.22 -1.68
CA GLY A 74 1.93 -8.31 -0.92
C GLY A 74 1.77 -6.92 -1.57
N VAL A 75 2.77 -6.40 -2.31
CA VAL A 75 2.62 -5.13 -3.05
C VAL A 75 1.52 -5.26 -4.11
N GLU A 76 1.58 -6.33 -4.91
CA GLU A 76 0.55 -6.63 -5.93
C GLU A 76 -0.84 -6.82 -5.32
N THR A 77 -0.92 -7.60 -4.24
CA THR A 77 -2.19 -7.87 -3.57
C THR A 77 -2.82 -6.56 -3.09
N ALA A 78 -2.03 -5.70 -2.45
CA ALA A 78 -2.48 -4.41 -1.94
C ALA A 78 -2.96 -3.45 -3.05
N LEU A 79 -2.22 -3.35 -4.16
CA LEU A 79 -2.65 -2.54 -5.31
C LEU A 79 -3.97 -3.06 -5.90
N SER A 80 -4.10 -4.38 -6.04
CA SER A 80 -5.32 -5.01 -6.58
C SER A 80 -6.52 -4.82 -5.65
N THR A 81 -6.32 -4.98 -4.34
CA THR A 81 -7.35 -4.71 -3.32
C THR A 81 -7.78 -3.25 -3.35
N SER A 82 -6.85 -2.30 -3.42
CA SER A 82 -7.17 -0.88 -3.51
C SER A 82 -8.03 -0.56 -4.74
N ALA A 83 -7.65 -1.10 -5.90
CA ALA A 83 -8.37 -0.91 -7.15
C ALA A 83 -9.80 -1.48 -7.09
N LEU A 84 -9.96 -2.68 -6.53
CA LEU A 84 -11.28 -3.29 -6.33
C LEU A 84 -12.14 -2.45 -5.38
N CYS A 85 -11.58 -2.01 -4.25
CA CYS A 85 -12.28 -1.16 -3.29
C CYS A 85 -12.70 0.18 -3.90
N ASN A 86 -11.83 0.82 -4.69
CA ASN A 86 -12.18 2.05 -5.39
C ASN A 86 -13.32 1.83 -6.41
N GLU A 87 -13.28 0.73 -7.18
CA GLU A 87 -14.36 0.38 -8.09
C GLU A 87 -15.70 0.18 -7.36
N LYS A 88 -15.70 -0.56 -6.25
CA LYS A 88 -16.89 -0.77 -5.43
C LYS A 88 -17.38 0.51 -4.75
N PHE A 89 -16.46 1.34 -4.29
CA PHE A 89 -16.78 2.67 -3.78
C PHE A 89 -17.49 3.51 -4.84
N ARG A 90 -16.92 3.61 -6.05
CA ARG A 90 -17.49 4.40 -7.15
C ARG A 90 -18.89 3.92 -7.56
N GLU A 91 -19.07 2.61 -7.69
CA GLU A 91 -20.38 2.00 -8.00
C GLU A 91 -21.45 2.42 -6.99
N LEU A 92 -21.10 2.33 -5.72
CA LEU A 92 -22.01 2.62 -4.63
C LEU A 92 -22.22 4.13 -4.45
N GLU A 93 -21.17 4.93 -4.63
CA GLU A 93 -21.19 6.39 -4.49
C GLU A 93 -22.13 6.99 -5.53
N LEU A 94 -21.99 6.60 -6.80
CA LEU A 94 -22.86 7.06 -7.88
C LEU A 94 -24.32 6.68 -7.62
N SER A 95 -24.58 5.43 -7.20
CA SER A 95 -25.94 4.96 -6.91
C SER A 95 -26.58 5.79 -5.79
N GLN A 96 -25.85 6.09 -4.72
CA GLN A 96 -26.37 6.93 -3.64
C GLN A 96 -26.54 8.38 -4.05
N ASN A 97 -25.59 8.93 -4.80
CA ASN A 97 -25.67 10.30 -5.28
C ASN A 97 -26.88 10.53 -6.17
N MET A 98 -27.21 9.57 -7.03
CA MET A 98 -28.44 9.62 -7.83
C MET A 98 -29.69 9.70 -6.96
N LYS A 99 -29.73 8.99 -5.82
CA LYS A 99 -30.85 9.07 -4.87
C LYS A 99 -30.91 10.43 -4.19
N ILE A 100 -29.78 10.95 -3.72
CA ILE A 100 -29.69 12.26 -3.07
C ILE A 100 -30.14 13.36 -4.04
N ALA A 101 -29.60 13.35 -5.26
CA ALA A 101 -29.93 14.32 -6.29
C ALA A 101 -31.41 14.24 -6.74
N HIS A 102 -32.01 13.05 -6.72
CA HIS A 102 -33.43 12.89 -7.03
C HIS A 102 -34.32 13.54 -5.97
N VAL A 103 -34.10 13.20 -4.69
CA VAL A 103 -34.88 13.73 -3.55
C VAL A 103 -34.84 15.26 -3.52
N GLN A 104 -33.67 15.85 -3.75
CA GLN A 104 -33.52 17.30 -3.75
C GLN A 104 -34.17 18.01 -4.94
N ASN A 105 -34.23 17.35 -6.11
CA ASN A 105 -34.93 17.92 -7.26
C ASN A 105 -36.45 17.80 -7.11
N SER A 106 -36.95 16.78 -6.40
CA SER A 106 -38.38 16.63 -6.11
C SER A 106 -38.89 17.54 -5.00
N ASP A 107 -38.02 17.99 -4.08
CA ASP A 107 -38.44 18.65 -2.84
C ASP A 107 -37.92 20.10 -2.68
N ARG A 108 -37.94 20.87 -3.78
CA ARG A 108 -37.44 22.27 -3.80
C ARG A 108 -38.23 23.24 -2.90
N SER A 109 -39.36 22.83 -2.33
CA SER A 109 -40.23 23.65 -1.47
C SER A 109 -40.07 23.41 0.03
N ALA A 110 -39.37 22.35 0.46
CA ALA A 110 -39.27 22.02 1.88
C ALA A 110 -38.31 22.97 2.62
N ARG A 111 -38.80 23.57 3.71
CA ARG A 111 -38.01 24.36 4.68
C ARG A 111 -37.26 23.49 5.69
N ASP A 112 -37.38 22.17 5.58
CA ASP A 112 -36.76 21.23 6.52
C ASP A 112 -35.26 21.07 6.23
N PRO A 113 -34.42 20.99 7.28
CA PRO A 113 -32.97 20.93 7.11
C PRO A 113 -32.49 19.64 6.43
N ILE A 114 -33.26 18.53 6.50
CA ILE A 114 -32.99 17.26 5.81
C ILE A 114 -34.33 16.52 5.56
N PRO A 115 -34.75 16.30 4.31
CA PRO A 115 -35.90 15.44 4.00
C PRO A 115 -35.77 14.04 4.65
N PRO A 116 -36.82 13.45 5.24
CA PRO A 116 -36.77 12.13 5.88
C PRO A 116 -36.16 11.03 4.99
N GLU A 117 -36.39 11.12 3.68
CA GLU A 117 -35.85 10.23 2.67
C GLU A 117 -34.32 10.28 2.62
N LEU A 118 -33.71 11.46 2.78
CA LEU A 118 -32.25 11.58 2.87
C LEU A 118 -31.69 10.96 4.15
N SER A 119 -32.42 11.06 5.27
CA SER A 119 -32.02 10.40 6.52
C SER A 119 -31.89 8.89 6.32
N THR A 120 -32.82 8.26 5.59
CA THR A 120 -32.73 6.81 5.28
C THR A 120 -31.53 6.45 4.42
N VAL A 121 -31.09 7.34 3.53
CA VAL A 121 -29.88 7.14 2.71
C VAL A 121 -28.63 7.19 3.59
N PHE A 122 -28.51 8.20 4.45
CA PHE A 122 -27.35 8.39 5.31
C PHE A 122 -27.19 7.33 6.40
N HIS A 123 -28.28 6.77 6.91
CA HIS A 123 -28.27 5.70 7.92
C HIS A 123 -28.34 4.29 7.32
N SER A 124 -28.25 4.16 5.99
CA SER A 124 -28.31 2.84 5.34
C SER A 124 -26.99 2.06 5.52
N PRO A 125 -27.03 0.72 5.56
CA PRO A 125 -25.82 -0.12 5.51
C PRO A 125 -24.93 0.17 4.30
N ASN A 126 -25.53 0.64 3.20
CA ASN A 126 -24.78 1.06 2.02
C ASN A 126 -23.89 2.28 2.30
N ASN A 127 -24.30 3.19 3.19
CA ASN A 127 -23.46 4.33 3.57
C ASN A 127 -22.27 3.89 4.43
N GLU A 128 -22.46 2.90 5.31
CA GLU A 128 -21.35 2.28 6.04
C GLU A 128 -20.36 1.59 5.09
N LEU A 129 -20.86 0.85 4.11
CA LEU A 129 -20.04 0.21 3.08
C LEU A 129 -19.24 1.22 2.24
N LEU A 130 -19.77 2.43 1.99
CA LEU A 130 -18.98 3.48 1.34
C LEU A 130 -17.74 3.83 2.16
N HIS A 131 -17.88 4.01 3.48
CA HIS A 131 -16.75 4.31 4.35
C HIS A 131 -15.74 3.16 4.36
N VAL A 132 -16.21 1.92 4.47
CA VAL A 132 -15.35 0.73 4.42
C VAL A 132 -14.54 0.69 3.12
N PHE A 133 -15.18 0.82 1.95
CA PHE A 133 -14.46 0.76 0.68
C PHE A 133 -13.51 1.94 0.48
N LYS A 134 -13.93 3.15 0.88
CA LYS A 134 -13.09 4.36 0.81
C LYS A 134 -11.82 4.21 1.64
N ASP A 135 -11.98 3.83 2.90
CA ASP A 135 -10.86 3.74 3.85
C ASP A 135 -9.97 2.54 3.53
N HIS A 136 -10.56 1.40 3.15
CA HIS A 136 -9.78 0.23 2.77
C HIS A 136 -8.97 0.46 1.49
N SER A 137 -9.50 1.22 0.53
CA SER A 137 -8.73 1.60 -0.66
C SER A 137 -7.44 2.34 -0.29
N LEU A 138 -7.51 3.31 0.63
CA LEU A 138 -6.36 4.11 1.07
C LEU A 138 -5.40 3.32 1.97
N ILE A 139 -5.94 2.50 2.88
CA ILE A 139 -5.14 1.60 3.72
C ILE A 139 -4.33 0.63 2.85
N SER A 140 -4.95 0.05 1.82
CA SER A 140 -4.26 -0.86 0.91
C SER A 140 -3.15 -0.14 0.13
N LEU A 141 -3.33 1.10 -0.33
CA LEU A 141 -2.23 1.85 -0.97
C LEU A 141 -1.05 2.07 -0.03
N ALA A 142 -1.31 2.45 1.22
CA ALA A 142 -0.26 2.60 2.22
C ALA A 142 0.45 1.27 2.51
N GLN A 143 -0.29 0.15 2.60
CA GLN A 143 0.30 -1.18 2.74
C GLN A 143 1.19 -1.56 1.55
N ALA A 144 0.82 -1.20 0.33
CA ALA A 144 1.67 -1.41 -0.84
C ALA A 144 3.02 -0.67 -0.68
N LEU A 145 2.99 0.58 -0.23
CA LEU A 145 4.18 1.39 0.01
C LEU A 145 5.05 0.86 1.16
N ASP A 146 4.44 0.41 2.26
CA ASP A 146 5.16 -0.17 3.40
C ASP A 146 5.84 -1.49 3.01
N ARG A 147 5.15 -2.34 2.24
CA ARG A 147 5.73 -3.58 1.69
C ARG A 147 6.84 -3.30 0.68
N LEU A 148 6.68 -2.27 -0.16
CA LEU A 148 7.73 -1.82 -1.07
C LEU A 148 8.98 -1.35 -0.32
N ALA A 149 8.81 -0.70 0.83
CA ALA A 149 9.92 -0.31 1.71
C ALA A 149 10.66 -1.54 2.26
N ALA A 150 9.94 -2.58 2.68
CA ALA A 150 10.55 -3.85 3.08
C ALA A 150 11.32 -4.53 1.93
N VAL A 151 10.74 -4.58 0.73
CA VAL A 151 11.43 -5.08 -0.48
C VAL A 151 12.74 -4.30 -0.70
N THR A 152 12.68 -2.99 -0.57
CA THR A 152 13.83 -2.08 -0.74
C THR A 152 14.92 -2.34 0.28
N VAL A 153 14.57 -2.58 1.55
CA VAL A 153 15.54 -2.94 2.59
C VAL A 153 16.22 -4.27 2.31
N ALA A 154 15.43 -5.29 1.96
CA ALA A 154 15.97 -6.62 1.69
C ALA A 154 16.88 -6.65 0.46
N VAL A 155 16.40 -6.10 -0.67
CA VAL A 155 17.15 -6.04 -1.95
C VAL A 155 18.36 -5.12 -1.84
N GLY A 156 18.23 -3.98 -1.15
CA GLY A 156 19.32 -3.03 -0.92
C GLY A 156 20.33 -3.46 0.13
N GLY A 157 20.06 -4.53 0.89
CA GLY A 157 20.94 -5.04 1.94
C GLY A 157 21.22 -4.03 3.07
N PHE A 158 20.28 -3.13 3.35
CA PHE A 158 20.47 -2.12 4.40
C PHE A 158 20.43 -2.76 5.78
N LYS A 159 21.31 -2.36 6.70
CA LYS A 159 21.23 -2.79 8.12
C LYS A 159 20.11 -2.04 8.87
N GLU A 160 18.89 -2.20 8.40
CA GLU A 160 17.65 -1.65 8.97
C GLU A 160 16.70 -2.80 9.33
N LYS A 161 15.87 -2.60 10.37
CA LYS A 161 14.96 -3.65 10.85
C LYS A 161 13.86 -3.92 9.83
N LEU A 162 13.93 -5.06 9.17
CA LEU A 162 13.06 -5.42 8.04
C LEU A 162 11.58 -5.47 8.44
N LEU A 163 11.25 -6.11 9.58
CA LEU A 163 9.87 -6.32 10.04
C LEU A 163 9.13 -5.05 10.47
N HIS A 164 9.85 -3.96 10.76
CA HIS A 164 9.28 -2.71 11.25
C HIS A 164 9.51 -1.54 10.29
N THR A 165 10.06 -1.82 9.10
CA THR A 165 10.27 -0.77 8.11
C THR A 165 8.94 -0.44 7.43
N ASP A 166 8.68 0.86 7.29
CA ASP A 166 7.55 1.42 6.55
C ASP A 166 8.04 2.44 5.52
N CYS A 167 7.11 2.95 4.69
CA CYS A 167 7.43 3.95 3.66
C CYS A 167 8.03 5.24 4.25
N GLY A 168 7.60 5.65 5.44
CA GLY A 168 8.16 6.82 6.12
C GLY A 168 9.63 6.62 6.51
N ARG A 169 9.92 5.46 7.08
CA ARG A 169 11.27 5.11 7.52
C ARG A 169 12.26 5.11 6.36
N ILE A 170 11.88 4.54 5.22
CA ILE A 170 12.77 4.50 4.06
C ILE A 170 12.94 5.87 3.40
N LEU A 171 11.91 6.72 3.39
CA LEU A 171 12.02 8.12 2.96
C LEU A 171 13.01 8.92 3.83
N ASP A 172 12.96 8.73 5.16
CA ASP A 172 13.91 9.36 6.09
C ASP A 172 15.35 8.89 5.84
N ILE A 173 15.52 7.59 5.58
CA ILE A 173 16.83 6.99 5.24
C ILE A 173 17.34 7.57 3.92
N ALA A 174 16.48 7.62 2.89
CA ALA A 174 16.81 8.16 1.57
C ALA A 174 17.20 9.65 1.65
N ALA A 175 16.43 10.46 2.39
CA ALA A 175 16.70 11.89 2.56
C ALA A 175 18.05 12.13 3.28
N LYS A 176 18.35 11.33 4.31
CA LYS A 176 19.65 11.37 5.00
C LYS A 176 20.79 10.94 4.07
N ALA A 177 20.60 9.88 3.30
CA ALA A 177 21.60 9.40 2.34
C ALA A 177 21.90 10.45 1.26
N HIS A 178 20.88 11.12 0.73
CA HIS A 178 21.03 12.17 -0.27
C HIS A 178 21.76 13.41 0.25
N LYS A 179 21.46 13.84 1.49
CA LYS A 179 22.15 14.98 2.12
C LYS A 179 23.62 14.66 2.42
N ASN A 180 23.89 13.48 2.97
CA ASN A 180 25.23 13.09 3.41
C ASN A 180 26.17 12.76 2.26
N GLY A 181 25.64 12.31 1.11
CA GLY A 181 26.43 12.20 -0.13
C GLY A 181 27.00 13.53 -0.62
N LYS A 182 26.49 14.67 -0.14
CA LYS A 182 26.95 16.03 -0.49
C LYS A 182 27.86 16.67 0.56
N SER A 183 27.85 16.20 1.82
CA SER A 183 28.50 16.92 2.93
C SER A 183 29.58 16.11 3.68
N GLY A 184 29.96 14.92 3.22
CA GLY A 184 31.03 14.12 3.82
C GLY A 184 30.74 13.58 5.23
N ASN A 185 29.55 13.86 5.79
CA ASN A 185 29.18 13.38 7.12
C ASN A 185 28.69 11.94 7.03
N THR A 186 29.41 11.03 7.67
CA THR A 186 29.15 9.60 7.66
C THR A 186 27.72 9.31 8.12
N LEU A 187 26.93 8.68 7.25
CA LEU A 187 25.78 7.90 7.70
C LEU A 187 26.27 6.93 8.79
N ARG A 188 25.40 6.53 9.72
CA ARG A 188 25.77 5.59 10.80
C ARG A 188 26.62 4.45 10.20
N PRO A 189 27.88 4.29 10.67
CA PRO A 189 28.77 3.27 10.15
C PRO A 189 28.08 1.90 10.11
N GLY A 190 28.19 1.19 8.99
CA GLY A 190 27.64 -0.16 8.83
C GLY A 190 26.16 -0.28 8.46
N ILE A 191 25.43 0.82 8.16
CA ILE A 191 24.09 0.71 7.54
C ILE A 191 24.16 0.42 6.04
N PHE A 192 25.21 0.90 5.40
CA PHE A 192 25.41 0.88 3.95
C PHE A 192 26.76 0.27 3.62
N ALA A 193 26.95 -0.07 2.33
CA ALA A 193 28.27 -0.32 1.79
C ALA A 193 29.17 0.92 1.90
N ASP A 194 30.48 0.71 1.88
CA ASP A 194 31.46 1.79 2.06
C ASP A 194 31.37 2.85 0.95
N VAL A 195 31.65 4.10 1.33
CA VAL A 195 31.62 5.24 0.40
C VAL A 195 32.62 5.01 -0.74
N GLY A 196 32.18 5.22 -1.97
CA GLY A 196 32.99 5.03 -3.18
C GLY A 196 32.92 3.63 -3.80
N THR A 197 32.24 2.66 -3.15
CA THR A 197 32.04 1.32 -3.73
C THR A 197 30.89 1.29 -4.74
N ALA A 198 30.92 0.32 -5.66
CA ALA A 198 29.82 0.08 -6.60
C ALA A 198 28.51 -0.27 -5.86
N GLY A 199 28.58 -1.05 -4.79
CA GLY A 199 27.43 -1.38 -3.94
C GLY A 199 26.76 -0.14 -3.35
N ARG A 200 27.57 0.81 -2.90
CA ARG A 200 27.08 2.08 -2.37
C ARG A 200 26.36 2.91 -3.42
N GLN A 201 26.85 2.91 -4.66
CA GLN A 201 26.18 3.59 -5.77
C GLN A 201 24.81 2.99 -6.06
N GLU A 202 24.71 1.66 -6.14
CA GLU A 202 23.44 0.95 -6.36
C GLU A 202 22.43 1.20 -5.23
N GLN A 203 22.90 1.20 -3.98
CA GLN A 203 22.09 1.56 -2.81
C GLN A 203 21.54 2.98 -2.88
N ASN A 204 22.37 3.96 -3.28
CA ASN A 204 21.96 5.34 -3.44
C ASN A 204 20.97 5.51 -4.60
N ASN A 205 21.14 4.80 -5.71
CA ASN A 205 20.22 4.83 -6.84
C ASN A 205 18.84 4.28 -6.43
N LEU A 206 18.80 3.15 -5.72
CA LEU A 206 17.56 2.56 -5.21
C LEU A 206 16.84 3.52 -4.24
N LEU A 207 17.57 4.14 -3.31
CA LEU A 207 17.00 5.16 -2.41
C LEU A 207 16.61 6.46 -3.13
N GLY A 208 17.31 6.81 -4.21
CA GLY A 208 17.01 7.97 -5.05
C GLY A 208 15.61 7.86 -5.65
N LEU A 209 15.19 6.66 -6.06
CA LEU A 209 13.83 6.43 -6.53
C LEU A 209 12.79 6.77 -5.47
N PHE A 210 13.09 6.54 -4.18
CA PHE A 210 12.17 6.93 -3.10
C PHE A 210 12.02 8.44 -2.94
N LEU A 211 12.98 9.24 -3.41
CA LEU A 211 12.92 10.69 -3.37
C LEU A 211 12.30 11.30 -4.63
N ASP A 212 12.04 10.48 -5.66
CA ASP A 212 11.45 10.89 -6.95
C ASP A 212 9.92 10.71 -6.97
N TRP A 213 9.28 10.50 -5.82
CA TRP A 213 7.83 10.27 -5.72
C TRP A 213 6.98 11.38 -6.35
N GLN A 214 7.48 12.62 -6.38
CA GLN A 214 6.82 13.78 -6.99
C GLN A 214 6.62 13.62 -8.51
N ARG A 215 7.36 12.73 -9.17
CA ARG A 215 7.20 12.46 -10.60
C ARG A 215 6.00 11.58 -10.94
N HIS A 216 5.39 10.96 -9.93
CA HIS A 216 4.34 9.96 -10.12
C HIS A 216 2.94 10.48 -9.80
N GLY A 217 2.80 11.71 -9.31
CA GLY A 217 1.50 12.27 -8.95
C GLY A 217 1.56 13.77 -8.70
N PRO A 218 0.43 14.39 -8.35
CA PRO A 218 0.36 15.83 -8.07
C PRO A 218 1.15 16.19 -6.80
N GLU A 219 1.39 17.48 -6.58
CA GLU A 219 2.09 17.96 -5.40
C GLU A 219 1.52 17.35 -4.10
N ASP A 220 2.43 16.93 -3.21
CA ASP A 220 2.11 16.34 -1.90
C ASP A 220 1.21 15.09 -1.89
N TRP A 221 0.98 14.41 -3.02
CA TRP A 221 0.11 13.22 -3.07
C TRP A 221 0.54 12.11 -2.07
N LEU A 222 1.84 11.86 -1.95
CA LEU A 222 2.39 10.83 -1.08
C LEU A 222 2.35 11.23 0.40
N PRO A 223 2.84 12.43 0.81
CA PRO A 223 2.62 12.94 2.16
C PRO A 223 1.15 12.95 2.58
N TRP A 224 0.25 13.37 1.69
CA TRP A 224 -1.19 13.40 1.95
C TRP A 224 -1.76 12.00 2.22
N LEU A 225 -1.47 11.03 1.35
CA LEU A 225 -1.90 9.63 1.51
C LEU A 225 -1.42 9.04 2.85
N ARG A 226 -0.16 9.29 3.21
CA ARG A 226 0.44 8.80 4.46
C ARG A 226 -0.22 9.41 5.69
N GLN A 227 -0.48 10.72 5.67
CA GLN A 227 -1.20 11.38 6.76
C GLN A 227 -2.63 10.85 6.88
N TYR A 228 -3.32 10.64 5.76
CA TYR A 228 -4.68 10.09 5.76
C TYR A 228 -4.73 8.69 6.40
N ARG A 229 -3.82 7.78 6.02
CA ARG A 229 -3.71 6.45 6.67
C ARG A 229 -3.46 6.57 8.17
N SER A 230 -2.55 7.47 8.59
CA SER A 230 -2.29 7.68 10.02
C SER A 230 -3.55 8.14 10.76
N THR A 231 -4.38 8.96 10.12
CA THR A 231 -5.60 9.49 10.72
C THR A 231 -6.69 8.42 10.84
N ILE A 232 -6.94 7.61 9.81
CA ILE A 232 -7.93 6.51 9.90
C ILE A 232 -7.58 5.52 11.03
N VAL A 233 -6.29 5.20 11.18
CA VAL A 233 -5.86 4.13 12.11
C VAL A 233 -5.77 4.62 13.55
N HIS A 234 -5.41 5.88 13.78
CA HIS A 234 -5.04 6.37 15.11
C HIS A 234 -5.92 7.49 15.66
N ARG A 235 -6.87 8.02 14.88
CA ARG A 235 -7.67 9.19 15.29
C ARG A 235 -9.16 8.94 15.13
N ALA A 236 -9.95 9.80 15.77
CA ALA A 236 -11.40 9.81 15.59
C ALA A 236 -11.75 10.09 14.11
N PRO A 237 -12.77 9.42 13.56
CA PRO A 237 -13.27 9.73 12.22
C PRO A 237 -13.73 11.18 12.13
N PHE A 238 -13.39 11.86 11.03
CA PHE A 238 -13.93 13.18 10.74
C PHE A 238 -15.42 13.14 10.38
N VAL A 239 -16.11 14.27 10.51
CA VAL A 239 -17.43 14.47 9.90
C VAL A 239 -17.34 14.26 8.39
N ASN A 240 -18.28 13.47 7.86
CA ASN A 240 -18.42 13.22 6.44
C ASN A 240 -19.24 14.31 5.78
N TRP A 241 -18.62 14.99 4.82
CA TRP A 241 -19.28 16.05 4.05
C TRP A 241 -19.98 15.46 2.83
N THR A 242 -21.15 16.00 2.53
CA THR A 242 -21.82 15.85 1.24
C THR A 242 -22.02 17.23 0.66
N ALA A 243 -21.50 17.47 -0.54
CA ALA A 243 -21.54 18.79 -1.18
C ALA A 243 -22.19 18.71 -2.56
N HIS A 244 -22.90 19.78 -2.91
CA HIS A 244 -23.50 19.94 -4.23
C HIS A 244 -22.63 20.83 -5.10
N THR A 245 -22.26 20.33 -6.27
CA THR A 245 -21.41 21.03 -7.22
C THR A 245 -22.26 21.65 -8.34
N LYS A 246 -21.88 22.85 -8.75
CA LYS A 246 -22.45 23.52 -9.94
C LYS A 246 -21.55 23.21 -11.14
N GLY A 247 -22.12 22.88 -12.28
CA GLY A 247 -21.36 22.61 -13.50
C GLY A 247 -22.15 21.80 -14.53
N PRO A 248 -21.61 21.59 -15.74
CA PRO A 248 -22.17 20.66 -16.71
C PRO A 248 -21.98 19.23 -16.19
N HIS A 249 -23.06 18.61 -15.75
CA HIS A 249 -23.09 17.22 -15.28
C HIS A 249 -23.79 16.35 -16.31
N GLN A 250 -23.26 15.15 -16.58
CA GLN A 250 -23.90 14.21 -17.51
C GLN A 250 -25.12 13.55 -16.88
N ASN A 251 -25.13 13.41 -15.55
CA ASN A 251 -26.25 12.88 -14.79
C ASN A 251 -26.39 13.60 -13.43
N PRO A 252 -27.59 13.56 -12.79
CA PRO A 252 -27.82 14.20 -11.51
C PRO A 252 -26.87 13.75 -10.38
N GLY A 253 -26.39 12.51 -10.41
CA GLY A 253 -25.50 11.96 -9.39
C GLY A 253 -24.10 12.57 -9.39
N GLU A 254 -23.65 13.13 -10.52
CA GLU A 254 -22.37 13.84 -10.60
C GLU A 254 -22.42 15.22 -9.93
N SER A 255 -23.62 15.76 -9.70
CA SER A 255 -23.80 17.02 -8.96
C SER A 255 -23.59 16.89 -7.45
N VAL A 256 -23.37 15.68 -6.95
CA VAL A 256 -23.15 15.39 -5.52
C VAL A 256 -21.77 14.79 -5.35
N ILE A 257 -20.99 15.30 -4.40
CA ILE A 257 -19.67 14.75 -4.06
C ILE A 257 -19.55 14.50 -2.56
N ARG A 258 -18.71 13.53 -2.19
CA ARG A 258 -18.29 13.27 -0.80
C ARG A 258 -16.81 13.60 -0.67
N PRO A 259 -16.44 14.89 -0.51
CA PRO A 259 -15.06 15.31 -0.62
C PRO A 259 -14.21 14.79 0.55
N PHE A 260 -12.91 14.69 0.31
CA PHE A 260 -11.93 14.45 1.37
C PHE A 260 -11.50 15.77 2.03
N TYR A 261 -10.95 15.69 3.24
CA TYR A 261 -10.25 16.82 3.85
C TYR A 261 -8.96 17.12 3.10
N LEU A 262 -8.66 18.41 2.90
CA LEU A 262 -7.42 18.85 2.28
C LEU A 262 -6.21 18.51 3.15
N GLN A 263 -6.35 18.61 4.47
CA GLN A 263 -5.28 18.40 5.45
C GLN A 263 -5.66 17.26 6.43
N PRO A 264 -5.51 15.99 6.05
CA PRO A 264 -5.95 14.87 6.87
C PRO A 264 -5.15 14.70 8.15
N GLY A 265 -3.95 15.28 8.24
CA GLY A 265 -3.10 15.26 9.44
C GLY A 265 -3.52 16.24 10.54
N TRP A 266 -4.45 17.16 10.29
CA TRP A 266 -4.96 18.10 11.29
C TRP A 266 -6.11 17.50 12.10
N ALA A 267 -6.33 17.95 13.33
CA ALA A 267 -7.56 17.60 14.05
C ALA A 267 -8.77 18.27 13.38
N GLU A 268 -9.98 17.74 13.55
CA GLU A 268 -11.18 18.31 12.91
C GLU A 268 -11.42 19.78 13.28
N SER A 269 -11.41 20.08 14.58
CA SER A 269 -11.55 21.43 15.09
C SER A 269 -10.43 22.36 14.62
N GLU A 270 -9.21 21.83 14.49
CA GLU A 270 -8.07 22.56 13.95
C GLU A 270 -8.26 22.89 12.46
N SER A 271 -8.74 21.94 11.66
CA SER A 271 -9.08 22.14 10.25
C SER A 271 -10.12 23.24 10.08
N MET A 272 -11.19 23.21 10.88
CA MET A 272 -12.22 24.25 10.87
C MET A 272 -11.63 25.61 11.27
N TYR A 273 -10.86 25.66 12.37
CA TYR A 273 -10.26 26.90 12.86
C TYR A 273 -9.31 27.54 11.83
N ARG A 274 -8.38 26.75 11.26
CA ARG A 274 -7.37 27.24 10.31
C ARG A 274 -7.97 27.68 8.96
N THR A 275 -9.15 27.18 8.60
CA THR A 275 -9.81 27.45 7.31
C THR A 275 -11.04 28.35 7.43
N ALA A 276 -11.45 28.72 8.64
CA ALA A 276 -12.67 29.49 8.91
C ALA A 276 -12.83 30.78 8.09
N ARG A 277 -11.71 31.45 7.77
CA ARG A 277 -11.71 32.70 6.98
C ARG A 277 -11.48 32.51 5.49
N LYS A 278 -11.15 31.30 5.05
CA LYS A 278 -10.78 30.98 3.67
C LYS A 278 -11.90 30.24 2.91
N GLY A 279 -12.78 29.57 3.66
CA GLY A 279 -13.98 28.93 3.12
C GLY A 279 -13.79 27.43 2.87
N ILE A 280 -14.83 26.78 2.34
CA ILE A 280 -14.91 25.31 2.25
C ILE A 280 -13.88 24.70 1.28
N GLN A 281 -13.41 25.48 0.29
CA GLN A 281 -12.43 25.03 -0.70
C GLN A 281 -11.03 24.85 -0.10
N ASP A 282 -10.72 25.57 0.98
CA ASP A 282 -9.47 25.41 1.73
C ASP A 282 -9.57 24.32 2.82
N LEU A 283 -10.79 23.85 3.11
CA LEU A 283 -11.05 22.76 4.05
C LEU A 283 -11.07 21.40 3.35
N LEU A 284 -11.69 21.33 2.17
CA LEU A 284 -12.04 20.10 1.48
C LEU A 284 -11.47 20.06 0.07
N LEU A 285 -11.04 18.88 -0.36
CA LEU A 285 -10.76 18.58 -1.76
C LEU A 285 -12.09 18.49 -2.52
N MET A 286 -12.48 19.60 -3.17
CA MET A 286 -13.74 19.76 -3.91
C MET A 286 -13.76 18.99 -5.24
N GLN A 287 -13.47 17.69 -5.19
CA GLN A 287 -13.47 16.74 -6.28
C GLN A 287 -14.24 15.47 -5.86
N PRO A 288 -14.78 14.69 -6.80
CA PRO A 288 -15.35 13.39 -6.47
C PRO A 288 -14.30 12.48 -5.81
N ALA A 289 -14.68 11.78 -4.73
CA ALA A 289 -13.73 10.96 -3.97
C ALA A 289 -13.12 9.84 -4.82
N HIS A 290 -13.91 9.22 -5.70
CA HIS A 290 -13.40 8.17 -6.59
C HIS A 290 -12.30 8.68 -7.55
N THR A 291 -12.35 9.96 -7.96
CA THR A 291 -11.28 10.56 -8.80
C THR A 291 -9.96 10.65 -8.04
N ILE A 292 -10.01 11.08 -6.78
CA ILE A 292 -8.83 11.14 -5.90
C ILE A 292 -8.29 9.73 -5.64
N LEU A 293 -9.16 8.77 -5.31
CA LEU A 293 -8.77 7.38 -5.12
C LEU A 293 -8.10 6.79 -6.36
N SER A 294 -8.69 6.99 -7.56
CA SER A 294 -8.10 6.54 -8.83
C SER A 294 -6.74 7.16 -9.07
N GLY A 295 -6.59 8.48 -8.87
CA GLY A 295 -5.32 9.18 -9.03
C GLY A 295 -4.24 8.71 -8.05
N LEU A 296 -4.62 8.43 -6.79
CA LEU A 296 -3.70 7.88 -5.79
C LEU A 296 -3.30 6.43 -6.12
N THR A 297 -4.23 5.59 -6.57
CA THR A 297 -3.93 4.22 -7.02
C THR A 297 -2.94 4.26 -8.19
N GLU A 298 -3.18 5.14 -9.16
CA GLU A 298 -2.33 5.36 -10.33
C GLU A 298 -0.92 5.80 -9.92
N SER A 299 -0.84 6.87 -9.12
CA SER A 299 0.44 7.42 -8.65
C SER A 299 1.25 6.37 -7.86
N THR A 300 0.56 5.61 -6.99
CA THR A 300 1.19 4.53 -6.21
C THR A 300 1.67 3.40 -7.12
N ALA A 301 0.88 3.01 -8.13
CA ALA A 301 1.25 1.94 -9.05
C ALA A 301 2.48 2.30 -9.90
N GLN A 302 2.54 3.51 -10.46
CA GLN A 302 3.72 3.98 -11.21
C GLN A 302 4.98 4.04 -10.34
N TYR A 303 4.81 4.50 -9.10
CA TYR A 303 5.89 4.59 -8.14
C TYR A 303 6.41 3.19 -7.75
N CYS A 304 5.52 2.27 -7.40
CA CYS A 304 5.84 0.87 -7.15
C CYS A 304 6.53 0.22 -8.35
N HIS A 305 6.03 0.43 -9.57
CA HIS A 305 6.62 -0.11 -10.80
C HIS A 305 8.08 0.34 -10.96
N SER A 306 8.36 1.62 -10.76
CA SER A 306 9.70 2.19 -10.92
C SER A 306 10.70 1.57 -9.94
N VAL A 307 10.31 1.45 -8.67
CA VAL A 307 11.14 0.85 -7.62
C VAL A 307 11.31 -0.66 -7.84
N LEU A 308 10.24 -1.41 -8.15
CA LEU A 308 10.30 -2.85 -8.36
C LEU A 308 11.18 -3.23 -9.56
N ARG A 309 11.10 -2.44 -10.65
CA ARG A 309 11.96 -2.65 -11.83
C ARG A 309 13.44 -2.52 -11.46
N TYR A 310 13.81 -1.44 -10.77
CA TYR A 310 15.18 -1.25 -10.32
C TYR A 310 15.62 -2.30 -9.29
N ALA A 311 14.72 -2.68 -8.37
CA ALA A 311 14.98 -3.74 -7.40
C ALA A 311 15.30 -5.07 -8.10
N ASN A 312 14.62 -5.41 -9.20
CA ASN A 312 14.92 -6.59 -10.00
C ASN A 312 16.28 -6.52 -10.71
N GLU A 313 16.63 -5.34 -11.26
CA GLU A 313 17.94 -5.11 -11.86
C GLU A 313 19.05 -5.26 -10.81
N LEU A 314 18.88 -4.66 -9.63
CA LEU A 314 19.82 -4.77 -8.53
C LEU A 314 19.92 -6.20 -8.00
N TRP A 315 18.80 -6.91 -7.85
CA TRP A 315 18.79 -8.31 -7.45
C TRP A 315 19.62 -9.16 -8.42
N SER A 316 19.45 -8.95 -9.73
CA SER A 316 20.22 -9.64 -10.76
C SER A 316 21.72 -9.35 -10.68
N LYS A 317 22.10 -8.09 -10.44
CA LYS A 317 23.50 -7.69 -10.23
C LYS A 317 24.10 -8.36 -8.98
N ARG A 318 23.35 -8.40 -7.87
CA ARG A 318 23.78 -9.05 -6.62
C ARG A 318 23.92 -10.56 -6.79
N ARG A 319 23.01 -11.21 -7.52
CA ARG A 319 23.15 -12.64 -7.84
C ARG A 319 24.42 -12.93 -8.63
N ALA A 320 24.76 -12.09 -9.60
CA ALA A 320 25.97 -12.23 -10.41
C ALA A 320 27.25 -11.92 -9.63
N ASN A 321 27.18 -10.99 -8.67
CA ASN A 321 28.27 -10.62 -7.78
C ASN A 321 27.75 -10.44 -6.34
N PRO A 322 27.74 -11.51 -5.51
CA PRO A 322 27.20 -11.44 -4.15
C PRO A 322 27.92 -10.43 -3.24
N GLU A 323 29.20 -10.14 -3.50
CA GLU A 323 30.00 -9.17 -2.74
C GLU A 323 29.64 -7.72 -3.04
N LEU A 324 28.89 -7.46 -4.12
CA LEU A 324 28.43 -6.11 -4.50
C LEU A 324 27.74 -5.42 -3.33
N ILE A 325 26.83 -6.13 -2.65
CA ILE A 325 26.16 -5.69 -1.43
C ILE A 325 26.05 -6.91 -0.52
N VAL A 326 26.85 -6.91 0.55
CA VAL A 326 26.80 -7.93 1.60
C VAL A 326 25.53 -7.74 2.42
N GLN A 327 24.74 -8.80 2.56
CA GLN A 327 23.55 -8.79 3.38
C GLN A 327 23.91 -8.68 4.87
N SER A 328 23.11 -7.94 5.64
CA SER A 328 23.28 -7.87 7.09
C SER A 328 22.31 -8.79 7.83
N ALA A 329 22.84 -9.66 8.70
CA ALA A 329 22.02 -10.48 9.60
C ALA A 329 21.21 -9.61 10.58
N GLY A 330 21.74 -8.44 10.95
CA GLY A 330 21.08 -7.50 11.87
C GLY A 330 19.80 -6.84 11.34
N MET A 331 19.37 -7.17 10.12
CA MET A 331 18.07 -6.79 9.59
C MET A 331 16.90 -7.53 10.23
N TRP A 332 17.13 -8.76 10.66
CA TRP A 332 16.12 -9.59 11.30
C TRP A 332 16.30 -9.51 12.83
N PRO A 333 15.24 -9.37 13.62
CA PRO A 333 15.35 -9.41 15.08
C PRO A 333 15.78 -10.79 15.56
N GLU A 334 16.35 -10.88 16.76
CA GLU A 334 16.73 -12.17 17.35
C GLU A 334 15.54 -13.12 17.42
N LEU A 335 15.79 -14.37 17.01
CA LEU A 335 14.79 -15.43 16.79
C LEU A 335 13.90 -15.72 18.02
N GLU A 336 14.40 -15.49 19.23
CA GLU A 336 13.72 -15.83 20.47
C GLU A 336 12.91 -14.67 21.08
N SER A 337 12.97 -13.48 20.50
CA SER A 337 12.56 -12.23 21.17
C SER A 337 11.05 -11.93 21.16
N SER A 338 10.21 -12.72 20.46
CA SER A 338 8.78 -12.41 20.36
C SER A 338 7.97 -12.99 21.52
N SER A 339 7.22 -12.14 22.23
CA SER A 339 6.24 -12.56 23.24
C SER A 339 5.19 -13.49 22.63
N LYS A 340 5.10 -14.73 23.14
CA LYS A 340 4.08 -15.69 22.69
C LYS A 340 2.68 -15.21 23.11
N LEU A 341 1.82 -14.92 22.13
CA LEU A 341 0.41 -14.64 22.38
C LEU A 341 -0.34 -15.95 22.66
N SER A 342 -1.34 -15.89 23.55
CA SER A 342 -2.18 -17.04 23.93
C SER A 342 -3.62 -16.91 23.43
N PHE A 343 -3.84 -16.20 22.32
CA PHE A 343 -5.17 -16.02 21.72
C PHE A 343 -5.71 -17.36 21.19
N LYS A 344 -6.81 -17.85 21.78
CA LYS A 344 -7.43 -19.15 21.45
C LYS A 344 -8.64 -19.05 20.51
N GLY A 345 -8.99 -17.85 20.05
CA GLY A 345 -10.24 -17.61 19.31
C GLY A 345 -11.48 -17.56 20.20
N TYR A 346 -12.65 -17.35 19.57
CA TYR A 346 -13.95 -17.19 20.25
C TYR A 346 -14.85 -18.43 20.18
N SER A 347 -14.38 -19.51 19.53
CA SER A 347 -15.14 -20.74 19.35
C SER A 347 -14.28 -21.96 19.72
N PRO A 348 -14.89 -23.12 20.02
CA PRO A 348 -14.15 -24.37 20.17
C PRO A 348 -13.29 -24.67 18.93
N ASN A 349 -12.14 -25.31 19.16
CA ASN A 349 -11.26 -25.74 18.09
C ASN A 349 -11.95 -26.80 17.23
N LEU A 350 -12.02 -26.56 15.93
CA LEU A 350 -12.46 -27.56 14.96
C LEU A 350 -11.38 -28.64 14.81
N LYS A 351 -11.81 -29.89 14.65
CA LYS A 351 -10.92 -31.01 14.32
C LYS A 351 -10.82 -31.11 12.79
N MET A 352 -9.62 -31.31 12.26
CA MET A 352 -9.45 -31.56 10.83
C MET A 352 -10.13 -32.89 10.47
N ALA A 353 -10.90 -32.87 9.40
CA ALA A 353 -11.42 -34.10 8.79
C ALA A 353 -10.32 -34.68 7.89
N GLY A 354 -9.67 -35.74 8.35
CA GLY A 354 -8.55 -36.39 7.65
C GLY A 354 -7.21 -35.67 7.80
N ASN A 355 -6.20 -36.14 7.06
CA ASN A 355 -4.80 -35.69 7.15
C ASN A 355 -4.34 -34.92 5.89
N PHE A 356 -5.26 -34.27 5.17
CA PHE A 356 -4.93 -33.56 3.94
C PHE A 356 -5.02 -32.05 4.12
N LEU A 357 -3.98 -31.33 3.70
CA LEU A 357 -3.93 -29.87 3.62
C LEU A 357 -3.52 -29.48 2.19
N ALA A 358 -4.40 -28.77 1.49
CA ALA A 358 -4.08 -28.23 0.17
C ALA A 358 -3.25 -26.94 0.33
N ILE A 359 -2.03 -26.94 -0.22
CA ILE A 359 -1.12 -25.79 -0.19
C ILE A 359 -0.72 -25.45 -1.62
N ASN A 360 -0.66 -24.15 -1.96
CA ASN A 360 -0.14 -23.69 -3.25
C ASN A 360 1.31 -24.20 -3.46
N PRO A 361 1.67 -24.74 -4.65
CA PRO A 361 3.01 -25.27 -4.93
C PRO A 361 4.16 -24.30 -4.62
N ASP A 362 4.01 -23.00 -4.91
CA ASP A 362 5.03 -22.00 -4.60
C ASP A 362 5.26 -21.87 -3.09
N ARG A 363 4.19 -21.98 -2.30
CA ARG A 363 4.29 -21.99 -0.85
C ARG A 363 4.96 -23.27 -0.33
N VAL A 364 4.74 -24.40 -1.00
CA VAL A 364 5.47 -25.65 -0.68
C VAL A 364 6.96 -25.46 -0.94
N LYS A 365 7.36 -24.92 -2.09
CA LYS A 365 8.76 -24.61 -2.39
C LYS A 365 9.38 -23.68 -1.34
N ARG A 366 8.67 -22.60 -0.99
CA ARG A 366 9.11 -21.64 0.04
C ARG A 366 9.30 -22.32 1.40
N LEU A 367 8.35 -23.15 1.82
CA LEU A 367 8.44 -23.91 3.08
C LEU A 367 9.61 -24.89 3.07
N LYS A 368 9.83 -25.64 1.98
CA LYS A 368 11.00 -26.52 1.83
C LYS A 368 12.31 -25.75 1.90
N ALA A 369 12.39 -24.62 1.20
CA ALA A 369 13.55 -23.74 1.25
C ALA A 369 13.80 -23.16 2.64
N THR A 370 12.83 -23.12 3.55
CA THR A 370 13.14 -22.78 4.94
C THR A 370 13.83 -23.92 5.69
N GLN A 371 13.67 -25.17 5.27
CA GLN A 371 14.07 -26.39 6.00
C GLN A 371 13.40 -26.57 7.38
N LEU A 372 12.25 -25.91 7.60
CA LEU A 372 11.42 -26.14 8.80
C LEU A 372 10.83 -27.55 8.86
N LEU A 373 10.65 -28.20 7.72
CA LEU A 373 10.06 -29.55 7.63
C LEU A 373 11.12 -30.64 7.79
N ASP A 374 12.36 -30.36 7.37
CA ASP A 374 13.42 -31.37 7.25
C ASP A 374 14.44 -31.30 8.40
N ARG A 375 14.53 -30.18 9.13
CA ARG A 375 15.40 -30.04 10.31
C ARG A 375 14.62 -30.13 11.62
N PRO A 376 15.16 -30.81 12.64
CA PRO A 376 14.53 -30.83 13.95
C PRO A 376 14.52 -29.42 14.57
N ALA A 377 13.47 -29.14 15.35
CA ALA A 377 13.16 -27.81 15.85
C ALA A 377 14.21 -27.25 16.83
N ASP A 378 15.03 -28.11 17.43
CA ASP A 378 16.17 -27.76 18.28
C ASP A 378 17.25 -27.01 17.49
N LYS A 379 17.52 -27.38 16.23
CA LYS A 379 18.46 -26.67 15.35
C LYS A 379 18.00 -25.26 15.02
N TRP A 380 16.71 -24.95 15.16
CA TRP A 380 16.17 -23.60 15.03
C TRP A 380 16.32 -22.75 16.29
N ARG A 381 16.46 -23.37 17.46
CA ARG A 381 16.60 -22.70 18.77
C ARG A 381 18.05 -22.40 19.16
N SER A 382 19.01 -23.16 18.65
CA SER A 382 20.46 -22.98 18.86
C SER A 382 21.05 -21.88 17.98
#